data_AF-A0A5E4NBV1-F1
#
_entry.id   AF-A0A5E4NBV1-F1
#
_cell.length_a   1.000
_cell.length_b   1.000
_cell.length_c   1.000
_cell.angle_alpha   90.00
_cell.angle_beta   90.00
_cell.angle_gamma   90.00
#
_symmetry.space_group_name_H-M   'P 1'
#
loop_
_entity.id
_entity.type
_entity.pdbx_description
1 polymer ?
#
loop_
_entity_poly.entity_id
_entity_poly.type
_entity_poly.pdbx_seq_one_letter_code
_entity_poly.pdbx_strand_id
1 'polypeptide(L)'
;MNLSFVPIPSDEDWGTSDSLRHISDFIITDVIVLSCDLITDVDLHEVLNTYRKNNASLVSLYFSTSKDEQCVFTVPGPKSKNKLEKDIIGYDSKTSRLLLMASASDYEETMPLSSSLLNKCLNLSLCSNLLDSHMYIMKRWIIDYLSKNKSMATLKGELLPFVVKEQLSKHVQGQAKGKPNESLDENDEKVDIFNIPKEFNISSLYDVGNKSCAGDLLKCYACIMDSNIGVRANTLFDYCRINKIITKLNLNLEDEKDKISPEAEILSNQFEKNTCFVGPHTKIMEKTSIKSSNIGSRCIINPKTRITDCILMNGVIIEERCVLQNCIVCHDAIISAGCELKDCLISGNFKVPTGGKHYNEVLTAIDRLMEI
;
A
#
# COMPACT_ATOMS: atom_id res chain seq x y z
N MET A 1 3.61 -24.60 -5.57
CA MET A 1 3.57 -23.47 -4.61
C MET A 1 2.85 -23.96 -3.37
N ASN A 2 3.53 -24.03 -2.22
CA ASN A 2 2.87 -24.34 -0.94
C ASN A 2 2.33 -23.02 -0.37
N LEU A 3 1.11 -22.66 -0.77
CA LEU A 3 0.39 -21.53 -0.21
C LEU A 3 -0.33 -22.00 1.05
N SER A 4 -0.04 -21.35 2.18
CA SER A 4 -0.78 -21.54 3.42
C SER A 4 -1.61 -20.29 3.68
N PHE A 5 -2.89 -20.48 3.97
CA PHE A 5 -3.80 -19.40 4.32
C PHE A 5 -4.01 -19.45 5.82
N VAL A 6 -3.67 -18.36 6.51
CA VAL A 6 -3.90 -18.23 7.95
C VAL A 6 -5.01 -17.19 8.15
N PRO A 7 -6.19 -17.58 8.63
CA PRO A 7 -7.26 -16.63 8.92
C PRO A 7 -6.89 -15.81 10.17
N ILE A 8 -7.23 -14.54 10.13
CA ILE A 8 -7.18 -13.63 11.26
C ILE A 8 -8.61 -13.56 11.87
N PRO A 9 -8.77 -13.63 13.20
CA PRO A 9 -10.08 -13.49 13.83
C PRO A 9 -10.71 -12.14 13.49
N SER A 10 -12.01 -12.15 13.21
CA SER A 10 -12.79 -10.97 12.80
C SER A 10 -13.14 -10.00 13.93
N ASP A 11 -12.91 -10.41 15.18
CA ASP A 11 -13.46 -9.72 16.35
C ASP A 11 -12.57 -8.54 16.83
N GLU A 12 -11.35 -8.42 16.29
CA GLU A 12 -10.39 -7.38 16.65
C GLU A 12 -9.75 -6.77 15.40
N ASP A 13 -9.64 -5.43 15.39
CA ASP A 13 -8.96 -4.67 14.35
C ASP A 13 -7.44 -4.82 14.50
N TRP A 14 -6.89 -5.91 13.97
CA TRP A 14 -5.46 -6.18 14.05
C TRP A 14 -4.65 -5.32 13.09
N GLY A 15 -3.59 -4.71 13.61
CA GLY A 15 -2.59 -4.06 12.77
C GLY A 15 -1.68 -5.05 12.05
N THR A 16 -0.78 -4.51 11.23
CA THR A 16 0.17 -5.32 10.45
C THR A 16 1.20 -6.04 11.32
N SER A 17 1.60 -5.44 12.45
CA SER A 17 2.50 -6.08 13.42
C SER A 17 1.77 -7.17 14.21
N ASP A 18 0.50 -6.97 14.58
CA ASP A 18 -0.29 -7.98 15.28
C ASP A 18 -0.54 -9.21 14.41
N SER A 19 -0.83 -8.98 13.13
CA SER A 19 -0.95 -10.04 12.12
C SER A 19 0.34 -10.86 12.01
N LEU A 20 1.50 -10.21 11.99
CA LEU A 20 2.81 -10.89 11.98
C LEU A 20 3.09 -11.65 13.27
N ARG A 21 2.65 -11.13 14.42
CA ARG A 21 2.78 -11.81 15.73
C ARG A 21 1.99 -13.11 15.73
N HIS A 22 0.77 -13.09 15.20
CA HIS A 22 -0.08 -14.28 15.11
C HIS A 22 0.54 -15.39 14.25
N ILE A 23 1.19 -15.03 13.14
CA ILE A 23 1.85 -16.01 12.25
C ILE A 23 3.31 -16.29 12.63
N SER A 24 3.79 -15.77 13.76
CA SER A 24 5.22 -15.81 14.10
C SER A 24 5.77 -17.23 14.19
N ASP A 25 4.97 -18.22 14.61
CA ASP A 25 5.37 -19.63 14.71
C ASP A 25 5.62 -20.30 13.35
N PHE A 26 4.95 -19.84 12.29
CA PHE A 26 5.09 -20.39 10.94
C PHE A 26 6.32 -19.88 10.20
N ILE A 27 6.86 -18.75 10.67
CA ILE A 27 7.97 -18.08 10.02
C ILE A 27 9.27 -18.69 10.55
N ILE A 28 10.10 -19.25 9.67
CA ILE A 28 11.37 -19.89 10.06
C ILE A 28 12.56 -19.03 9.62
N THR A 29 12.42 -18.29 8.53
CA THR A 29 13.49 -17.52 7.89
C THR A 29 13.22 -16.02 7.94
N ASP A 30 14.14 -15.24 7.37
CA ASP A 30 13.90 -13.83 7.05
C ASP A 30 12.63 -13.68 6.17
N VAL A 31 11.95 -12.54 6.29
CA VAL A 31 10.62 -12.33 5.72
C VAL A 31 10.58 -11.10 4.84
N ILE A 32 9.78 -11.21 3.77
CA ILE A 32 9.34 -10.09 2.95
C ILE A 32 7.85 -9.89 3.24
N VAL A 33 7.51 -8.72 3.73
CA VAL A 33 6.13 -8.28 3.97
C VAL A 33 5.69 -7.48 2.77
N LEU A 34 4.58 -7.89 2.16
CA LEU A 34 3.95 -7.23 1.02
C LEU A 34 2.51 -6.89 1.37
N SER A 35 2.08 -5.69 1.01
CA SER A 35 0.69 -5.30 1.09
C SER A 35 -0.10 -5.83 -0.12
N CYS A 36 -1.40 -6.08 0.07
CA CYS A 36 -2.29 -6.57 -0.99
C CYS A 36 -2.66 -5.49 -2.02
N ASP A 37 -2.51 -4.22 -1.65
CA ASP A 37 -2.85 -3.03 -2.44
C ASP A 37 -1.64 -2.41 -3.17
N LEU A 38 -0.47 -3.05 -3.08
CA LEU A 38 0.75 -2.59 -3.75
C LEU A 38 0.76 -3.00 -5.21
N ILE A 39 0.84 -2.01 -6.11
CA ILE A 39 1.01 -2.23 -7.55
C ILE A 39 2.30 -1.54 -7.99
N THR A 40 3.19 -2.30 -8.61
CA THR A 40 4.52 -1.82 -8.96
C THR A 40 5.11 -2.57 -10.17
N ASP A 41 5.85 -1.85 -11.01
CA ASP A 41 6.69 -2.36 -12.12
C ASP A 41 8.15 -2.59 -11.72
N VAL A 42 8.46 -2.39 -10.44
CA VAL A 42 9.85 -2.35 -9.96
C VAL A 42 10.45 -3.75 -9.83
N ASP A 43 11.70 -3.88 -10.27
CA ASP A 43 12.49 -5.09 -10.06
C ASP A 43 12.89 -5.26 -8.58
N LEU A 44 12.30 -6.27 -7.94
CA LEU A 44 12.57 -6.61 -6.54
C LEU A 44 14.00 -7.08 -6.29
N HIS A 45 14.73 -7.50 -7.32
CA HIS A 45 16.12 -7.92 -7.18
C HIS A 45 17.01 -6.82 -6.62
N GLU A 46 16.78 -5.55 -6.98
CA GLU A 46 17.57 -4.43 -6.46
C GLU A 46 17.38 -4.24 -4.94
N VAL A 47 16.14 -4.36 -4.48
CA VAL A 47 15.80 -4.25 -3.05
C VAL A 47 16.42 -5.41 -2.27
N LEU A 48 16.33 -6.63 -2.82
CA LEU A 48 16.96 -7.82 -2.24
C LEU A 48 18.49 -7.72 -2.22
N ASN A 49 19.10 -7.16 -3.25
CA ASN A 49 20.54 -6.97 -3.32
C ASN A 49 21.01 -5.96 -2.27
N THR A 50 20.24 -4.90 -2.03
CA THR A 50 20.51 -3.93 -0.95
C THR A 50 20.44 -4.60 0.42
N TYR A 51 19.43 -5.45 0.65
CA TYR A 51 19.30 -6.23 1.88
C TYR A 51 20.51 -7.13 2.11
N ARG A 52 20.90 -7.90 1.08
CA ARG A 52 22.02 -8.86 1.13
C ARG A 52 23.38 -8.18 1.27
N LYS A 53 23.65 -7.15 0.47
CA LYS A 53 24.94 -6.44 0.42
C LYS A 53 25.27 -5.78 1.77
N ASN A 54 24.28 -5.21 2.42
CA ASN A 54 24.48 -4.45 3.65
C ASN A 54 24.24 -5.30 4.92
N ASN A 55 23.84 -6.56 4.77
CA ASN A 55 23.30 -7.42 5.84
C ASN A 55 22.32 -6.62 6.71
N ALA A 56 21.32 -6.02 6.05
CA ALA A 56 20.39 -5.10 6.68
C ALA A 56 19.49 -5.84 7.68
N SER A 57 19.12 -5.15 8.77
CA SER A 57 18.11 -5.61 9.71
C SER A 57 16.71 -5.43 9.10
N LEU A 58 16.49 -4.27 8.49
CA LEU A 58 15.22 -3.86 7.90
C LEU A 58 15.47 -3.05 6.63
N VAL A 59 14.72 -3.32 5.56
CA VAL A 59 14.74 -2.53 4.33
C VAL A 59 13.30 -2.15 3.99
N SER A 60 13.07 -0.87 3.76
CA SER A 60 11.78 -0.34 3.30
C SER A 60 11.92 0.21 1.88
N LEU A 61 10.96 -0.11 1.01
CA LEU A 61 10.91 0.41 -0.36
C LEU A 61 10.03 1.66 -0.44
N TYR A 62 10.54 2.68 -1.10
CA TYR A 62 9.85 3.93 -1.37
C TYR A 62 9.83 4.21 -2.86
N PHE A 63 8.70 4.74 -3.33
CA PHE A 63 8.57 5.25 -4.69
C PHE A 63 8.82 6.75 -4.69
N SER A 64 9.70 7.15 -5.59
CA SER A 64 9.80 8.55 -5.96
C SER A 64 8.56 8.90 -6.77
N THR A 65 7.73 9.82 -6.26
CA THR A 65 6.60 10.32 -7.04
C THR A 65 7.17 11.06 -8.25
N SER A 66 7.14 10.43 -9.42
CA SER A 66 7.45 11.07 -10.69
C SER A 66 6.45 12.21 -10.95
N LYS A 67 6.81 13.12 -11.87
CA LYS A 67 6.08 14.36 -12.22
C LYS A 67 4.72 14.12 -12.92
N ASP A 68 3.98 13.09 -12.54
CA ASP A 68 2.63 12.77 -13.04
C ASP A 68 1.54 13.58 -12.32
N GLU A 69 1.82 14.87 -12.10
CA GLU A 69 0.77 15.89 -11.93
C GLU A 69 -0.11 16.02 -13.20
N GLN A 70 0.14 15.25 -14.26
CA GLN A 70 -0.55 15.31 -15.54
C GLN A 70 -1.88 14.57 -15.61
N CYS A 71 -2.19 13.67 -14.66
CA CYS A 71 -3.52 13.07 -14.57
C CYS A 71 -4.39 13.84 -13.57
N VAL A 72 -4.63 15.13 -13.86
CA VAL A 72 -5.71 15.87 -13.19
C VAL A 72 -7.03 15.33 -13.73
N PHE A 73 -7.54 14.28 -13.10
CA PHE A 73 -8.90 13.79 -13.35
C PHE A 73 -9.77 14.01 -12.12
N THR A 74 -11.06 14.18 -12.37
CA THR A 74 -12.05 14.31 -11.30
C THR A 74 -12.25 12.95 -10.65
N VAL A 75 -12.04 12.87 -9.35
CA VAL A 75 -12.40 11.68 -8.57
C VAL A 75 -13.93 11.65 -8.46
N PRO A 76 -14.60 10.52 -8.73
CA PRO A 76 -16.03 10.40 -8.56
C PRO A 76 -16.43 10.56 -7.08
N GLY A 77 -17.61 11.13 -6.82
CA GLY A 77 -18.16 11.34 -5.48
C GLY A 77 -18.20 12.81 -5.04
N PRO A 78 -18.47 13.07 -3.76
CA PRO A 78 -18.54 14.43 -3.22
C PRO A 78 -17.19 15.12 -3.34
N LYS A 79 -17.23 16.42 -3.65
CA LYS A 79 -16.02 17.25 -3.79
C LYS A 79 -15.42 17.56 -2.42
N SER A 80 -14.78 16.58 -1.78
CA SER A 80 -13.94 16.78 -0.61
C SER A 80 -12.51 17.13 -1.03
N LYS A 81 -11.87 18.03 -0.29
CA LYS A 81 -10.41 18.19 -0.39
C LYS A 81 -9.78 16.92 0.17
N ASN A 82 -9.27 16.04 -0.69
CA ASN A 82 -8.49 14.90 -0.22
C ASN A 82 -7.24 15.42 0.49
N LYS A 83 -7.18 15.24 1.82
CA LYS A 83 -5.96 15.49 2.59
C LYS A 83 -5.02 14.33 2.29
N LEU A 84 -4.04 14.55 1.43
CA LEU A 84 -3.01 13.55 1.17
C LEU A 84 -2.20 13.36 2.45
N GLU A 85 -2.20 12.15 2.99
CA GLU A 85 -1.26 11.75 4.02
C GLU A 85 0.14 11.84 3.43
N LYS A 86 0.98 12.67 4.05
CA LYS A 86 2.38 12.85 3.63
C LYS A 86 3.28 12.31 4.71
N ASP A 87 4.30 11.60 4.29
CA ASP A 87 5.36 11.13 5.17
C ASP A 87 6.61 11.98 4.98
N ILE A 88 7.34 12.19 6.07
CA ILE A 88 8.63 12.86 6.07
C ILE A 88 9.70 11.79 6.25
N ILE A 89 10.49 11.60 5.20
CA ILE A 89 11.50 10.56 5.13
C ILE A 89 12.88 11.21 5.12
N GLY A 90 13.71 10.83 6.10
CA GLY A 90 15.10 11.21 6.16
C GLY A 90 16.00 10.03 5.88
N TYR A 91 16.84 10.13 4.86
CA TYR A 91 17.82 9.10 4.52
C TYR A 91 19.19 9.73 4.20
N ASP A 92 20.24 8.92 4.32
CA ASP A 92 21.59 9.32 3.90
C ASP A 92 21.75 9.14 2.40
N SER A 93 22.03 10.22 1.66
CA SER A 93 22.12 10.18 0.20
C SER A 93 23.26 9.28 -0.32
N LYS A 94 24.28 9.00 0.50
CA LYS A 94 25.43 8.16 0.09
C LYS A 94 25.24 6.69 0.41
N THR A 95 24.64 6.38 1.54
CA THR A 95 24.54 5.01 2.04
C THR A 95 23.14 4.42 1.91
N SER A 96 22.15 5.24 1.53
CA SER A 96 20.73 4.91 1.52
C SER A 96 20.22 4.40 2.87
N ARG A 97 20.91 4.74 3.98
CA ARG A 97 20.45 4.41 5.33
C ARG A 97 19.23 5.24 5.67
N LEU A 98 18.22 4.59 6.22
CA LEU A 98 17.05 5.27 6.76
C LEU A 98 17.42 5.85 8.13
N LEU A 99 17.19 7.15 8.31
CA LEU A 99 17.59 7.92 9.48
C LEU A 99 16.39 8.50 10.22
N LEU A 100 15.31 8.79 9.50
CA LEU A 100 14.10 9.36 10.05
C LEU A 100 12.90 8.89 9.23
N MET A 101 11.85 8.49 9.93
CA MET A 101 10.55 8.26 9.34
C MET A 101 9.52 8.84 10.30
N ALA A 102 8.68 9.75 9.81
CA ALA A 102 7.60 10.32 10.60
C ALA A 102 6.43 10.72 9.71
N SER A 103 5.21 10.65 10.22
CA SER A 103 4.05 11.15 9.49
C SER A 103 3.93 12.66 9.65
N ALA A 104 3.60 13.38 8.57
CA ALA A 104 3.30 14.81 8.67
C ALA A 104 2.03 15.09 9.49
N SER A 105 1.15 14.09 9.67
CA SER A 105 -0.05 14.21 10.48
C SER A 105 0.24 14.30 11.99
N ASP A 106 1.41 13.84 12.43
CA ASP A 106 1.81 13.85 13.84
C ASP A 106 2.30 15.22 14.31
N TYR A 107 2.50 16.16 13.38
CA TYR A 107 3.04 17.49 13.65
C TYR A 107 2.07 18.57 13.19
N GLU A 108 1.98 19.65 13.98
CA GLU A 108 1.16 20.81 13.64
C GLU A 108 1.89 21.75 12.68
N GLU A 109 2.88 22.49 13.17
CA GLU A 109 3.63 23.49 12.39
C GLU A 109 5.13 23.18 12.28
N THR A 110 5.72 22.63 13.34
CA THR A 110 7.17 22.40 13.40
C THR A 110 7.49 20.96 13.80
N MET A 111 8.42 20.34 13.06
CA MET A 111 8.95 19.02 13.38
C MET A 111 10.29 19.15 14.11
N PRO A 112 10.43 18.66 15.36
CA PRO A 112 11.70 18.67 16.06
C PRO A 112 12.65 17.63 15.46
N LEU A 113 13.87 18.06 15.14
CA LEU A 113 14.95 17.16 14.69
C LEU A 113 16.00 17.03 15.78
N SER A 114 16.37 15.80 16.12
CA SER A 114 17.41 15.55 17.11
C SER A 114 18.75 16.08 16.64
N SER A 115 19.40 16.92 17.46
CA SER A 115 20.77 17.38 17.20
C SER A 115 21.76 16.20 17.15
N SER A 116 21.47 15.09 17.84
CA SER A 116 22.32 13.89 17.79
C SER A 116 22.30 13.23 16.42
N LEU A 117 21.18 13.30 15.69
CA LEU A 117 21.05 12.80 14.33
C LEU A 117 21.89 13.65 13.38
N LEU A 118 21.77 14.98 13.46
CA LEU A 118 22.54 15.92 12.64
C LEU A 118 24.05 15.82 12.90
N ASN A 119 24.46 15.59 14.15
CA ASN A 119 25.88 15.41 14.50
C ASN A 119 26.45 14.08 13.98
N LYS A 120 25.63 13.03 13.85
CA LYS A 120 26.07 11.72 13.35
C LYS A 120 26.03 11.62 11.82
N CYS A 121 25.08 12.29 11.19
CA CYS A 121 24.78 12.16 9.77
C CYS A 121 25.08 13.47 9.05
N LEU A 122 26.18 13.51 8.30
CA LEU A 122 26.61 14.70 7.57
C LEU A 122 25.85 14.92 6.25
N ASN A 123 25.24 13.87 5.68
CA ASN A 123 24.51 13.95 4.40
C ASN A 123 23.04 13.54 4.58
N LEU A 124 22.29 14.25 5.42
CA LEU A 124 20.86 14.00 5.58
C LEU A 124 20.07 14.62 4.42
N SER A 125 19.36 13.80 3.67
CA SER A 125 18.31 14.23 2.72
C SER A 125 16.94 14.02 3.36
N LEU A 126 16.14 15.09 3.40
CA LEU A 126 14.75 15.04 3.85
C LEU A 126 13.83 15.17 2.64
N CYS A 127 12.93 14.22 2.47
CA CYS A 127 11.98 14.18 1.36
C CYS A 127 10.55 13.98 1.88
N SER A 128 9.61 14.74 1.32
CA SER A 128 8.17 14.65 1.62
C SER A 128 7.33 14.18 0.41
N ASN A 129 7.98 13.96 -0.72
CA ASN A 129 7.40 13.53 -2.00
C ASN A 129 7.54 12.01 -2.24
N LEU A 130 8.14 11.29 -1.29
CA LEU A 130 8.32 9.85 -1.38
C LEU A 130 7.07 9.14 -0.87
N LEU A 131 6.59 8.18 -1.65
CA LEU A 131 5.47 7.33 -1.27
C LEU A 131 6.01 6.02 -0.68
N ASP A 132 5.53 5.64 0.50
CA ASP A 132 5.83 4.33 1.09
C ASP A 132 5.10 3.22 0.31
N SER A 133 5.83 2.20 -0.12
CA SER A 133 5.24 1.04 -0.81
C SER A 133 4.58 0.04 0.15
N HIS A 134 4.81 0.16 1.46
CA HIS A 134 4.44 -0.86 2.46
C HIS A 134 5.02 -2.25 2.15
N MET A 135 6.17 -2.27 1.47
CA MET A 135 7.00 -3.45 1.31
C MET A 135 8.20 -3.35 2.23
N TYR A 136 8.36 -4.36 3.09
CA TYR A 136 9.43 -4.44 4.07
C TYR A 136 10.16 -5.78 3.97
N ILE A 137 11.48 -5.75 4.00
CA ILE A 137 12.31 -6.94 4.16
C ILE A 137 12.95 -6.87 5.53
N MET A 138 12.77 -7.91 6.34
CA MET A 138 13.26 -7.91 7.72
C MET A 138 13.86 -9.25 8.14
N LYS A 139 14.85 -9.17 9.02
CA LYS A 139 15.47 -10.33 9.67
C LYS A 139 14.47 -11.05 10.56
N ARG A 140 14.58 -12.38 10.64
CA ARG A 140 13.71 -13.22 11.48
C ARG A 140 13.61 -12.73 12.94
N TRP A 141 14.73 -12.33 13.54
CA TRP A 141 14.79 -11.93 14.94
C TRP A 141 13.93 -10.69 15.28
N ILE A 142 13.58 -9.85 14.29
CA ILE A 142 12.66 -8.72 14.47
C ILE A 142 11.25 -9.23 14.77
N ILE A 143 10.86 -10.37 14.18
CA ILE A 143 9.56 -10.99 14.44
C ILE A 143 9.55 -11.61 15.85
N ASP A 144 10.66 -12.19 16.28
CA ASP A 144 10.79 -12.68 17.67
C ASP A 144 10.68 -11.53 18.67
N TYR A 145 11.22 -10.35 18.32
CA TYR A 145 11.03 -9.13 19.09
C TYR A 145 9.55 -8.69 19.13
N LEU A 146 8.87 -8.69 17.99
CA LEU A 146 7.42 -8.37 17.92
C LEU A 146 6.57 -9.36 18.72
N SER A 147 6.98 -10.63 18.82
CA SER A 147 6.28 -11.63 19.62
C SER A 147 6.36 -11.33 21.12
N LYS A 148 7.52 -10.86 21.58
CA LYS A 148 7.75 -10.46 22.96
C LYS A 148 7.11 -9.10 23.29
N ASN A 149 7.12 -8.15 22.36
CA ASN A 149 6.59 -6.81 22.58
C ASN A 149 5.19 -6.63 21.98
N LYS A 150 4.18 -6.59 22.85
CA LYS A 150 2.77 -6.41 22.47
C LYS A 150 2.33 -4.97 22.25
N SER A 151 3.21 -3.98 22.49
CA SER A 151 2.83 -2.56 22.41
C SER A 151 2.73 -2.02 20.98
N MET A 152 3.19 -2.78 19.98
CA MET A 152 3.25 -2.33 18.58
C MET A 152 2.19 -3.06 17.74
N ALA A 153 1.26 -2.31 17.19
CA ALA A 153 0.21 -2.74 16.28
C ALA A 153 0.58 -2.55 14.80
N THR A 154 1.28 -1.48 14.42
CA THR A 154 1.57 -1.18 12.99
C THR A 154 3.06 -1.16 12.64
N LEU A 155 3.40 -1.71 11.47
CA LEU A 155 4.78 -1.72 10.97
C LEU A 155 5.28 -0.32 10.59
N LYS A 156 4.49 0.40 9.78
CA LYS A 156 4.83 1.73 9.28
C LYS A 156 4.89 2.78 10.40
N GLY A 157 3.87 2.80 11.27
CA GLY A 157 3.69 3.86 12.28
C GLY A 157 4.56 3.68 13.51
N GLU A 158 4.85 2.44 13.91
CA GLU A 158 5.48 2.17 15.20
C GLU A 158 6.80 1.43 15.05
N LEU A 159 6.81 0.24 14.40
CA LEU A 159 8.03 -0.57 14.31
C LEU A 159 9.13 0.17 13.55
N LEU A 160 8.84 0.71 12.38
CA LEU A 160 9.84 1.34 11.52
C LEU A 160 10.47 2.58 12.19
N PRO A 161 9.70 3.56 12.72
CA PRO A 161 10.26 4.66 13.49
C PRO A 161 11.02 4.21 14.74
N PHE A 162 10.54 3.17 15.43
CA PHE A 162 11.22 2.61 16.60
C PHE A 162 12.60 2.05 16.25
N VAL A 163 12.71 1.17 15.25
CA VAL A 163 14.00 0.56 14.87
C VAL A 163 14.97 1.63 14.37
N VAL A 164 14.49 2.64 13.63
CA VAL A 164 15.31 3.77 13.16
C VAL A 164 15.81 4.63 14.33
N LYS A 165 14.97 4.88 15.33
CA LYS A 165 15.37 5.61 16.55
C LYS A 165 16.39 4.82 17.37
N GLU A 166 16.20 3.52 17.52
CA GLU A 166 17.12 2.64 18.24
C GLU A 166 18.48 2.53 17.52
N GLN A 167 18.49 2.45 16.18
CA GLN A 167 19.72 2.52 15.37
C GLN A 167 20.54 3.78 15.68
N LEU A 168 19.89 4.91 15.96
CA LEU A 168 20.55 6.18 16.29
C LEU A 168 20.82 6.36 17.78
N SER A 169 20.21 5.55 18.65
CA SER A 169 20.56 5.53 20.06
C SER A 169 21.95 4.91 20.22
N LYS A 170 22.83 5.54 20.99
CA LYS A 170 24.06 4.86 21.40
C LYS A 170 23.67 4.00 22.60
N HIS A 171 23.47 2.71 22.42
CA HIS A 171 23.58 1.82 23.57
C HIS A 171 25.06 1.73 23.94
N VAL A 172 25.45 2.53 24.93
CA VAL A 172 26.71 2.35 25.64
C VAL A 172 26.63 0.99 26.31
N GLN A 173 27.36 0.01 25.78
CA GLN A 173 27.69 -1.17 26.57
C GLN A 173 28.46 -0.69 27.81
N GLY A 174 27.88 -0.89 28.99
CA GLY A 174 28.58 -0.77 30.27
C GLY A 174 28.37 0.53 31.06
N GLN A 175 27.31 0.59 31.85
CA GLN A 175 27.44 1.02 33.25
C GLN A 175 26.76 -0.02 34.14
N ALA A 176 27.54 -1.01 34.56
CA ALA A 176 27.38 -1.56 35.90
C ALA A 176 27.65 -0.41 36.89
N LYS A 177 26.63 0.40 37.17
CA LYS A 177 26.62 1.22 38.38
C LYS A 177 25.95 0.41 39.46
N GLY A 178 26.77 -0.32 40.21
CA GLY A 178 26.36 -0.82 41.51
C GLY A 178 25.99 0.37 42.40
N LYS A 179 24.77 0.35 42.92
CA LYS A 179 24.48 0.66 44.32
C LYS A 179 23.45 -0.35 44.82
N PRO A 180 23.64 -0.91 46.03
CA PRO A 180 22.82 -1.99 46.55
C PRO A 180 21.53 -1.44 47.19
N ASN A 181 20.50 -2.29 47.15
CA ASN A 181 19.25 -2.30 47.93
C ASN A 181 18.20 -1.24 47.57
N GLU A 182 17.07 -1.68 47.00
CA GLU A 182 15.77 -1.79 47.71
C GLU A 182 14.68 -2.34 46.77
N SER A 183 14.00 -3.38 47.26
CA SER A 183 12.68 -3.96 46.89
C SER A 183 12.27 -4.17 45.42
N LEU A 184 11.96 -5.43 45.13
CA LEU A 184 11.24 -5.96 43.98
C LEU A 184 9.90 -5.24 43.74
N ASP A 185 9.72 -4.70 42.54
CA ASP A 185 8.43 -4.58 41.88
C ASP A 185 8.52 -5.30 40.53
N GLU A 186 7.86 -6.46 40.46
CA GLU A 186 7.56 -7.16 39.21
C GLU A 186 6.48 -6.37 38.48
N ASN A 187 6.83 -5.64 37.42
CA ASN A 187 6.01 -5.42 36.21
C ASN A 187 6.77 -4.51 35.22
N ASP A 188 6.78 -4.94 33.95
CA ASP A 188 7.35 -4.31 32.75
C ASP A 188 8.88 -4.31 32.55
N GLU A 189 9.46 -5.50 32.38
CA GLU A 189 10.74 -5.63 31.65
C GLU A 189 10.51 -5.28 30.16
N LYS A 190 10.74 -4.02 29.78
CA LYS A 190 10.85 -3.64 28.37
C LYS A 190 11.98 -4.45 27.73
N VAL A 191 11.62 -5.38 26.86
CA VAL A 191 12.60 -6.21 26.14
C VAL A 191 13.42 -5.31 25.22
N ASP A 192 14.74 -5.27 25.42
CA ASP A 192 15.64 -4.52 24.54
C ASP A 192 15.79 -5.23 23.19
N ILE A 193 15.50 -4.52 22.10
CA ILE A 193 15.67 -5.00 20.71
C ILE A 193 17.11 -5.47 20.41
N PHE A 194 18.10 -5.01 21.20
CA PHE A 194 19.52 -5.35 21.05
C PHE A 194 19.95 -6.65 21.73
N ASN A 195 19.13 -7.22 22.62
CA ASN A 195 19.49 -8.46 23.32
C ASN A 195 19.18 -9.70 22.48
N ILE A 196 18.13 -9.65 21.67
CA ILE A 196 17.70 -10.77 20.81
C ILE A 196 18.72 -11.10 19.69
N PRO A 197 19.34 -10.12 19.00
CA PRO A 197 20.38 -10.40 18.01
C PRO A 197 21.63 -11.04 18.60
N LYS A 198 21.91 -10.83 19.89
CA LYS A 198 23.11 -11.33 20.57
C LYS A 198 22.97 -12.81 20.97
N GLU A 199 21.77 -13.28 21.23
CA GLU A 199 21.49 -14.71 21.47
C GLU A 199 21.70 -15.54 20.19
N PHE A 200 21.46 -14.95 19.02
CA PHE A 200 21.61 -15.61 17.71
C PHE A 200 22.99 -15.45 17.06
N ASN A 201 23.74 -14.37 17.33
CA ASN A 201 25.05 -14.10 16.70
C ASN A 201 26.24 -14.51 17.58
N ILE A 202 26.46 -15.80 17.77
CA ILE A 202 27.74 -16.32 18.29
C ILE A 202 28.79 -16.49 17.16
N SER A 203 28.43 -16.33 15.87
CA SER A 203 29.27 -16.82 14.76
C SER A 203 29.85 -15.80 13.75
N SER A 204 29.65 -14.49 13.87
CA SER A 204 30.16 -13.55 12.85
C SER A 204 31.04 -12.44 13.45
N LEU A 205 32.29 -12.79 13.74
CA LEU A 205 33.30 -11.92 14.35
C LEU A 205 34.31 -11.32 13.36
N TYR A 206 34.02 -11.33 12.05
CA TYR A 206 34.93 -10.76 11.05
C TYR A 206 34.13 -10.01 9.98
N ASP A 207 34.07 -8.69 10.09
CA ASP A 207 33.69 -7.83 8.97
C ASP A 207 34.72 -6.70 8.84
N VAL A 208 35.61 -6.86 7.86
CA VAL A 208 36.67 -5.92 7.50
C VAL A 208 36.13 -5.07 6.35
N GLY A 209 35.63 -3.86 6.64
CA GLY A 209 35.28 -2.89 5.59
C GLY A 209 34.43 -1.70 6.05
N ASN A 210 34.99 -0.49 5.90
CA ASN A 210 34.39 0.85 6.09
C ASN A 210 34.08 1.35 7.52
N LYS A 211 34.94 2.26 7.98
CA LYS A 211 35.06 2.84 9.33
C LYS A 211 34.00 3.88 9.76
N SER A 212 32.89 4.07 9.05
CA SER A 212 31.85 5.02 9.51
C SER A 212 30.74 4.36 10.34
N CYS A 213 30.44 3.08 10.14
CA CYS A 213 29.29 2.40 10.78
C CYS A 213 29.48 0.88 10.98
N ALA A 214 30.72 0.42 11.22
CA ALA A 214 31.09 -1.00 11.24
C ALA A 214 30.72 -1.76 12.54
N GLY A 215 29.74 -1.30 13.32
CA GLY A 215 29.37 -1.92 14.59
C GLY A 215 27.90 -1.78 14.99
N ASP A 216 27.05 -1.25 14.11
CA ASP A 216 25.63 -1.11 14.43
C ASP A 216 24.94 -2.47 14.29
N LEU A 217 24.40 -2.98 15.40
CA LEU A 217 23.58 -4.20 15.45
C LEU A 217 22.28 -4.06 14.63
N LEU A 218 21.79 -2.82 14.52
CA LEU A 218 20.59 -2.46 13.77
C LEU A 218 20.99 -1.64 12.54
N LYS A 219 20.60 -2.11 11.36
CA LYS A 219 20.85 -1.42 10.10
C LYS A 219 19.57 -1.34 9.28
N CYS A 220 19.00 -0.16 9.17
CA CYS A 220 17.82 0.16 8.38
C CYS A 220 18.21 0.90 7.11
N TYR A 221 17.66 0.46 5.97
CA TYR A 221 17.89 1.08 4.68
C TYR A 221 16.58 1.46 3.99
N ALA A 222 16.61 2.59 3.30
CA ALA A 222 15.55 3.06 2.42
C ALA A 222 15.98 2.79 0.98
N CYS A 223 15.27 1.91 0.28
CA CYS A 223 15.45 1.73 -1.15
C CYS A 223 14.48 2.68 -1.86
N ILE A 224 15.01 3.69 -2.55
CA ILE A 224 14.21 4.66 -3.29
C ILE A 224 14.32 4.29 -4.75
N MET A 225 13.19 4.01 -5.38
CA MET A 225 13.15 3.57 -6.76
C MET A 225 12.19 4.46 -7.55
N ASP A 226 12.62 4.80 -8.76
CA ASP A 226 11.78 5.47 -9.73
C ASP A 226 10.94 4.40 -10.44
N SER A 227 9.65 4.40 -10.16
CA SER A 227 8.68 3.48 -10.75
C SER A 227 7.70 4.23 -11.63
N ASN A 228 7.27 3.65 -12.76
CA ASN A 228 6.20 4.26 -13.54
C ASN A 228 4.82 3.98 -12.91
N ILE A 229 4.66 2.84 -12.22
CA ILE A 229 3.36 2.37 -11.68
C ILE A 229 3.36 2.30 -10.15
N GLY A 230 4.48 2.50 -9.47
CA GLY A 230 4.59 2.30 -8.01
C GLY A 230 3.64 3.18 -7.21
N VAL A 231 2.48 2.60 -6.87
CA VAL A 231 1.38 3.25 -6.18
C VAL A 231 0.72 2.22 -5.27
N ARG A 232 0.28 2.69 -4.10
CA ARG A 232 -0.59 1.93 -3.20
C ARG A 232 -2.04 2.28 -3.51
N ALA A 233 -2.85 1.29 -3.87
CA ALA A 233 -4.25 1.48 -4.26
C ALA A 233 -5.19 1.65 -3.04
N ASN A 234 -4.75 2.29 -1.96
CA ASN A 234 -5.51 2.41 -0.71
C ASN A 234 -6.40 3.66 -0.66
N THR A 235 -6.21 4.62 -1.57
CA THR A 235 -7.08 5.78 -1.69
C THR A 235 -7.94 5.69 -2.93
N LEU A 236 -9.13 6.28 -2.88
CA LEU A 236 -10.01 6.36 -4.05
C LEU A 236 -9.33 7.03 -5.25
N PHE A 237 -8.49 8.04 -4.99
CA PHE A 237 -7.72 8.72 -6.02
C PHE A 237 -6.74 7.75 -6.68
N ASP A 238 -5.95 7.02 -5.88
CA ASP A 238 -4.96 6.07 -6.39
C ASP A 238 -5.62 4.88 -7.10
N TYR A 239 -6.74 4.39 -6.58
CA TYR A 239 -7.56 3.38 -7.23
C TYR A 239 -8.01 3.82 -8.64
N CYS A 240 -8.59 5.02 -8.77
CA CYS A 240 -8.97 5.56 -10.09
C CYS A 240 -7.76 5.83 -10.98
N ARG A 241 -6.66 6.32 -10.41
CA ARG A 241 -5.42 6.62 -11.11
C ARG A 241 -4.87 5.34 -11.75
N ILE A 242 -4.69 4.29 -10.97
CA ILE A 242 -4.20 3.00 -11.46
C ILE A 242 -5.11 2.45 -12.55
N ASN A 243 -6.43 2.48 -12.38
CA ASN A 243 -7.38 2.02 -13.39
C ASN A 243 -7.27 2.77 -14.73
N LYS A 244 -6.84 4.04 -14.71
CA LYS A 244 -6.57 4.81 -15.94
C LYS A 244 -5.20 4.52 -16.53
N ILE A 245 -4.17 4.37 -15.70
CA ILE A 245 -2.80 4.14 -16.16
C ILE A 245 -2.61 2.70 -16.66
N ILE A 246 -3.27 1.70 -16.05
CA ILE A 246 -3.12 0.27 -16.40
C ILE A 246 -3.42 -0.01 -17.88
N THR A 247 -4.35 0.74 -18.49
CA THR A 247 -4.66 0.67 -19.93
C THR A 247 -3.47 1.00 -20.83
N LYS A 248 -2.58 1.89 -20.37
CA LYS A 248 -1.37 2.36 -21.07
C LYS A 248 -0.17 1.44 -20.86
N LEU A 249 -0.18 0.66 -19.77
CA LEU A 249 0.97 -0.12 -19.29
C LEU A 249 0.98 -1.57 -19.77
N ASN A 250 -0.15 -2.08 -20.28
CA ASN A 250 -0.26 -3.39 -20.94
C ASN A 250 0.60 -3.55 -22.22
N LEU A 251 1.63 -2.72 -22.42
CA LEU A 251 2.61 -2.85 -23.48
C LEU A 251 3.82 -3.72 -23.08
N ASN A 252 4.02 -4.02 -21.79
CA ASN A 252 5.26 -4.64 -21.30
C ASN A 252 5.11 -5.96 -20.51
N LEU A 253 3.89 -6.46 -20.27
CA LEU A 253 3.70 -7.78 -19.68
C LEU A 253 3.64 -8.81 -20.83
N GLU A 254 4.60 -9.72 -20.87
CA GLU A 254 4.87 -10.68 -21.96
C GLU A 254 3.70 -11.65 -22.28
N ASP A 255 2.63 -11.64 -21.48
CA ASP A 255 1.35 -12.21 -21.84
C ASP A 255 0.46 -11.10 -22.43
N GLU A 256 0.27 -11.10 -23.75
CA GLU A 256 -0.88 -10.46 -24.38
C GLU A 256 -2.16 -11.16 -23.89
N LYS A 257 -2.53 -10.98 -22.62
CA LYS A 257 -3.90 -11.16 -22.20
C LYS A 257 -4.66 -10.06 -22.90
N ASP A 258 -5.37 -10.45 -23.96
CA ASP A 258 -6.33 -9.60 -24.64
C ASP A 258 -7.09 -8.77 -23.60
N LYS A 259 -7.14 -7.46 -23.80
CA LYS A 259 -7.89 -6.52 -22.92
C LYS A 259 -9.35 -6.95 -22.75
N ILE A 260 -9.83 -7.79 -23.67
CA ILE A 260 -11.15 -8.37 -23.73
C ILE A 260 -11.01 -9.87 -23.50
N SER A 261 -11.70 -10.39 -22.49
CA SER A 261 -11.78 -11.84 -22.30
C SER A 261 -12.49 -12.51 -23.49
N PRO A 262 -11.99 -13.65 -24.00
CA PRO A 262 -12.63 -14.39 -25.10
C PRO A 262 -14.02 -14.93 -24.75
N GLU A 263 -14.35 -15.02 -23.46
CA GLU A 263 -15.65 -15.49 -22.96
C GLU A 263 -16.71 -14.38 -22.92
N ALA A 264 -16.37 -13.15 -23.29
CA ALA A 264 -17.30 -12.03 -23.29
C ALA A 264 -18.13 -12.00 -24.59
N GLU A 265 -19.44 -11.85 -24.47
CA GLU A 265 -20.37 -11.71 -25.59
C GLU A 265 -20.53 -10.22 -25.90
N ILE A 266 -19.83 -9.71 -26.93
CA ILE A 266 -19.90 -8.31 -27.33
C ILE A 266 -20.66 -8.17 -28.65
N LEU A 267 -21.88 -7.64 -28.58
CA LEU A 267 -22.76 -7.40 -29.74
C LEU A 267 -22.72 -5.94 -30.24
N SER A 268 -21.90 -5.07 -29.62
CA SER A 268 -21.90 -3.65 -29.95
C SER A 268 -20.83 -3.23 -30.96
N ASN A 269 -21.22 -2.34 -31.88
CA ASN A 269 -20.34 -1.74 -32.90
C ASN A 269 -19.62 -0.46 -32.41
N GLN A 270 -20.04 0.15 -31.30
CA GLN A 270 -19.50 1.42 -30.79
C GLN A 270 -18.64 1.21 -29.54
N PHE A 271 -17.72 0.25 -29.60
CA PHE A 271 -16.86 -0.16 -28.49
C PHE A 271 -15.39 0.18 -28.79
N GLU A 272 -14.76 0.98 -27.93
CA GLU A 272 -13.35 1.35 -28.08
C GLU A 272 -12.43 0.27 -27.49
N LYS A 273 -12.03 -0.69 -28.34
CA LYS A 273 -11.22 -1.86 -27.94
C LYS A 273 -9.87 -1.53 -27.31
N ASN A 274 -9.28 -0.38 -27.65
CA ASN A 274 -7.92 -0.05 -27.20
C ASN A 274 -7.86 0.51 -25.78
N THR A 275 -8.97 1.09 -25.30
CA THR A 275 -9.01 1.83 -24.01
C THR A 275 -9.86 1.13 -22.95
N CYS A 276 -10.60 0.09 -23.33
CA CYS A 276 -11.53 -0.59 -22.43
C CYS A 276 -11.03 -1.98 -22.04
N PHE A 277 -11.34 -2.39 -20.82
CA PHE A 277 -11.14 -3.75 -20.33
C PHE A 277 -12.49 -4.44 -20.13
N VAL A 278 -12.59 -5.72 -20.50
CA VAL A 278 -13.82 -6.51 -20.33
C VAL A 278 -13.50 -7.87 -19.71
N GLY A 279 -14.04 -8.11 -18.52
CA GLY A 279 -13.93 -9.38 -17.81
C GLY A 279 -14.74 -10.53 -18.44
N PRO A 280 -14.47 -11.78 -18.04
CA PRO A 280 -15.15 -12.97 -18.55
C PRO A 280 -16.65 -12.98 -18.27
N HIS A 281 -17.40 -13.66 -19.14
CA HIS A 281 -18.86 -13.83 -19.06
C HIS A 281 -19.68 -12.53 -19.05
N THR A 282 -19.10 -11.42 -19.51
CA THR A 282 -19.80 -10.15 -19.63
C THR A 282 -20.56 -10.09 -20.94
N LYS A 283 -21.81 -9.61 -20.88
CA LYS A 283 -22.73 -9.47 -22.02
C LYS A 283 -22.95 -8.01 -22.34
N ILE A 284 -22.51 -7.58 -23.51
CA ILE A 284 -22.66 -6.21 -24.01
C ILE A 284 -23.63 -6.23 -25.19
N MET A 285 -24.80 -5.64 -25.00
CA MET A 285 -25.87 -5.61 -26.01
C MET A 285 -25.62 -4.58 -27.12
N GLU A 286 -26.42 -4.63 -28.17
CA GLU A 286 -26.35 -3.71 -29.31
C GLU A 286 -26.61 -2.25 -28.95
N LYS A 287 -26.16 -1.32 -29.81
CA LYS A 287 -26.38 0.13 -29.68
C LYS A 287 -25.86 0.71 -28.34
N THR A 288 -24.81 0.11 -27.79
CA THR A 288 -24.14 0.58 -26.57
C THR A 288 -22.84 1.28 -26.93
N SER A 289 -22.54 2.41 -26.31
CA SER A 289 -21.29 3.14 -26.56
C SER A 289 -20.41 3.12 -25.32
N ILE A 290 -19.22 2.55 -25.42
CA ILE A 290 -18.30 2.39 -24.28
C ILE A 290 -16.94 2.97 -24.65
N LYS A 291 -16.42 3.86 -23.79
CA LYS A 291 -15.13 4.54 -23.99
C LYS A 291 -14.34 4.59 -22.68
N SER A 292 -13.05 4.27 -22.77
CA SER A 292 -12.08 4.37 -21.66
C SER A 292 -12.61 3.83 -20.32
N SER A 293 -13.30 2.69 -20.35
CA SER A 293 -13.99 2.13 -19.18
C SER A 293 -13.51 0.71 -18.87
N ASN A 294 -13.41 0.40 -17.58
CA ASN A 294 -13.01 -0.92 -17.09
C ASN A 294 -14.26 -1.67 -16.65
N ILE A 295 -14.49 -2.84 -17.21
CA ILE A 295 -15.69 -3.65 -16.97
C ILE A 295 -15.27 -4.99 -16.38
N GLY A 296 -15.79 -5.30 -15.19
CA GLY A 296 -15.56 -6.54 -14.49
C GLY A 296 -16.22 -7.75 -15.15
N SER A 297 -16.20 -8.86 -14.43
CA SER A 297 -16.73 -10.15 -14.88
C SER A 297 -18.23 -10.23 -14.66
N ARG A 298 -18.94 -11.02 -15.48
CA ARG A 298 -20.38 -11.31 -15.33
C ARG A 298 -21.28 -10.06 -15.35
N CYS A 299 -20.85 -9.00 -16.05
CA CYS A 299 -21.66 -7.80 -16.18
C CYS A 299 -22.71 -7.97 -17.29
N ILE A 300 -23.88 -7.35 -17.13
CA ILE A 300 -24.93 -7.34 -18.15
C ILE A 300 -25.23 -5.89 -18.52
N ILE A 301 -24.89 -5.50 -19.75
CA ILE A 301 -25.08 -4.13 -20.25
C ILE A 301 -26.15 -4.16 -21.33
N ASN A 302 -27.34 -3.64 -21.00
CA ASN A 302 -28.49 -3.58 -21.89
C ASN A 302 -28.37 -2.51 -22.98
N PRO A 303 -29.18 -2.58 -24.06
CA PRO A 303 -29.01 -1.73 -25.23
C PRO A 303 -29.29 -0.25 -24.97
N LYS A 304 -28.79 0.60 -25.89
CA LYS A 304 -28.93 2.08 -25.85
C LYS A 304 -28.26 2.74 -24.65
N THR A 305 -27.25 2.11 -24.06
CA THR A 305 -26.49 2.66 -22.93
C THR A 305 -25.22 3.37 -23.40
N ARG A 306 -24.83 4.42 -22.68
CA ARG A 306 -23.56 5.13 -22.91
C ARG A 306 -22.73 5.10 -21.63
N ILE A 307 -21.49 4.63 -21.73
CA ILE A 307 -20.57 4.47 -20.60
C ILE A 307 -19.23 5.11 -20.99
N THR A 308 -18.80 6.08 -20.21
CA THR A 308 -17.55 6.84 -20.45
C THR A 308 -16.77 7.00 -19.17
N ASP A 309 -15.47 6.65 -19.19
CA ASP A 309 -14.56 6.78 -18.04
C ASP A 309 -15.04 6.08 -16.75
N CYS A 310 -15.78 4.97 -16.87
CA CYS A 310 -16.37 4.29 -15.72
C CYS A 310 -15.58 3.05 -15.31
N ILE A 311 -15.68 2.71 -14.01
CA ILE A 311 -15.15 1.47 -13.44
C ILE A 311 -16.35 0.66 -12.96
N LEU A 312 -16.63 -0.47 -13.61
CA LEU A 312 -17.67 -1.42 -13.22
C LEU A 312 -17.00 -2.66 -12.61
N MET A 313 -17.37 -3.00 -11.37
CA MET A 313 -16.90 -4.22 -10.71
C MET A 313 -17.66 -5.45 -11.23
N ASN A 314 -17.52 -6.60 -10.55
CA ASN A 314 -18.16 -7.84 -11.02
C ASN A 314 -19.67 -7.86 -10.74
N GLY A 315 -20.44 -8.52 -11.63
CA GLY A 315 -21.87 -8.76 -11.44
C GLY A 315 -22.79 -7.56 -11.65
N VAL A 316 -22.27 -6.45 -12.20
CA VAL A 316 -23.04 -5.22 -12.40
C VAL A 316 -24.07 -5.40 -13.52
N ILE A 317 -25.31 -4.99 -13.25
CA ILE A 317 -26.41 -5.01 -14.24
C ILE A 317 -26.80 -3.57 -14.57
N ILE A 318 -26.67 -3.20 -15.84
CA ILE A 318 -27.10 -1.89 -16.36
C ILE A 318 -28.29 -2.13 -17.27
N GLU A 319 -29.44 -1.55 -16.93
CA GLU A 319 -30.67 -1.59 -17.73
C GLU A 319 -30.62 -0.62 -18.94
N GLU A 320 -31.68 -0.60 -19.76
CA GLU A 320 -31.70 0.16 -21.01
C GLU A 320 -31.61 1.68 -20.82
N ARG A 321 -31.06 2.39 -21.82
CA ARG A 321 -31.07 3.85 -21.92
C ARG A 321 -30.35 4.59 -20.78
N CYS A 322 -29.40 3.94 -20.11
CA CYS A 322 -28.58 4.57 -19.07
C CYS A 322 -27.41 5.35 -19.66
N VAL A 323 -27.04 6.46 -19.01
CA VAL A 323 -25.87 7.27 -19.34
C VAL A 323 -25.00 7.38 -18.08
N LEU A 324 -23.79 6.84 -18.14
CA LEU A 324 -22.80 6.85 -17.06
C LEU A 324 -21.54 7.59 -17.51
N GLN A 325 -21.09 8.54 -16.71
CA GLN A 325 -19.85 9.28 -16.93
C GLN A 325 -19.01 9.37 -15.65
N ASN A 326 -17.75 8.93 -15.72
CA ASN A 326 -16.79 8.99 -14.60
C ASN A 326 -17.40 8.45 -13.29
N CYS A 327 -17.99 7.26 -13.34
CA CYS A 327 -18.65 6.62 -12.19
C CYS A 327 -17.92 5.36 -11.77
N ILE A 328 -17.95 5.04 -10.47
CA ILE A 328 -17.53 3.74 -9.94
C ILE A 328 -18.76 2.98 -9.49
N VAL A 329 -18.91 1.76 -9.99
CA VAL A 329 -20.04 0.90 -9.69
C VAL A 329 -19.52 -0.37 -9.04
N CYS A 330 -19.84 -0.54 -7.76
CA CYS A 330 -19.40 -1.68 -6.97
C CYS A 330 -20.13 -2.98 -7.32
N HIS A 331 -19.68 -4.09 -6.71
CA HIS A 331 -20.15 -5.45 -6.97
C HIS A 331 -21.67 -5.59 -6.88
N ASP A 332 -22.25 -6.33 -7.84
CA ASP A 332 -23.67 -6.70 -7.88
C ASP A 332 -24.67 -5.52 -7.82
N ALA A 333 -24.22 -4.31 -8.19
CA ALA A 333 -25.10 -3.15 -8.28
C ALA A 333 -26.01 -3.22 -9.52
N ILE A 334 -27.24 -2.71 -9.38
CA ILE A 334 -28.25 -2.68 -10.44
C ILE A 334 -28.61 -1.23 -10.76
N ILE A 335 -28.36 -0.82 -11.99
CA ILE A 335 -28.70 0.52 -12.48
C ILE A 335 -29.96 0.39 -13.34
N SER A 336 -31.08 0.90 -12.83
CA SER A 336 -32.36 0.81 -13.54
C SER A 336 -32.46 1.72 -14.77
N ALA A 337 -33.43 1.43 -15.62
CA ALA A 337 -33.54 2.03 -16.95
C ALA A 337 -33.66 3.57 -16.90
N GLY A 338 -33.04 4.23 -17.87
CA GLY A 338 -33.12 5.68 -18.03
C GLY A 338 -32.37 6.51 -17.00
N CYS A 339 -31.45 5.91 -16.22
CA CYS A 339 -30.64 6.66 -15.26
C CYS A 339 -29.55 7.50 -15.94
N GLU A 340 -29.30 8.69 -15.41
CA GLU A 340 -28.21 9.58 -15.81
C GLU A 340 -27.29 9.82 -14.60
N LEU A 341 -26.10 9.23 -14.63
CA LEU A 341 -25.14 9.24 -13.52
C LEU A 341 -23.84 9.89 -13.97
N LYS A 342 -23.38 10.88 -13.21
CA LYS A 342 -22.12 11.55 -13.50
C LYS A 342 -21.32 11.83 -12.23
N ASP A 343 -20.04 11.48 -12.25
CA ASP A 343 -19.15 11.63 -11.09
C ASP A 343 -19.71 10.96 -9.83
N CYS A 344 -20.38 9.80 -9.96
CA CYS A 344 -21.07 9.13 -8.86
C CYS A 344 -20.34 7.86 -8.39
N LEU A 345 -20.48 7.56 -7.10
CA LEU A 345 -20.03 6.32 -6.48
C LEU A 345 -21.26 5.50 -6.10
N ILE A 346 -21.36 4.26 -6.59
CA ILE A 346 -22.50 3.38 -6.35
C ILE A 346 -22.04 2.19 -5.52
N SER A 347 -22.64 2.02 -4.35
CA SER A 347 -22.33 0.92 -3.43
C SER A 347 -22.77 -0.44 -3.96
N GLY A 348 -22.13 -1.49 -3.46
CA GLY A 348 -22.39 -2.86 -3.89
C GLY A 348 -23.79 -3.32 -3.46
N ASN A 349 -24.43 -4.14 -4.29
CA ASN A 349 -25.82 -4.60 -4.11
C ASN A 349 -26.87 -3.48 -4.07
N PHE A 350 -26.51 -2.24 -4.42
CA PHE A 350 -27.46 -1.15 -4.44
C PHE A 350 -28.23 -1.12 -5.77
N LYS A 351 -29.54 -0.85 -5.68
CA LYS A 351 -30.39 -0.66 -6.86
C LYS A 351 -30.74 0.82 -7.01
N VAL A 352 -30.23 1.45 -8.07
CA VAL A 352 -30.56 2.83 -8.41
C VAL A 352 -31.99 2.89 -8.96
N PRO A 353 -32.86 3.79 -8.47
CA PRO A 353 -34.24 3.89 -8.93
C PRO A 353 -34.33 4.37 -10.39
N THR A 354 -35.36 3.90 -11.10
CA THR A 354 -35.60 4.21 -12.52
C THR A 354 -35.68 5.71 -12.78
N GLY A 355 -35.00 6.19 -13.82
CA GLY A 355 -35.02 7.60 -14.23
C GLY A 355 -34.29 8.56 -13.27
N GLY A 356 -33.52 8.03 -12.31
CA GLY A 356 -32.72 8.83 -11.38
C GLY A 356 -31.65 9.65 -12.11
N LYS A 357 -31.51 10.93 -11.73
CA LYS A 357 -30.42 11.80 -12.19
C LYS A 357 -29.57 12.18 -11.00
N HIS A 358 -28.31 11.75 -11.01
CA HIS A 358 -27.41 11.85 -9.87
C HIS A 358 -26.06 12.43 -10.30
N TYR A 359 -25.53 13.37 -9.52
CA TYR A 359 -24.32 14.12 -9.85
C TYR A 359 -23.44 14.34 -8.62
N ASN A 360 -22.17 13.90 -8.65
CA ASN A 360 -21.19 14.08 -7.56
C ASN A 360 -21.64 13.53 -6.19
N GLU A 361 -22.32 12.38 -6.18
CA GLU A 361 -22.89 11.81 -4.95
C GLU A 361 -22.50 10.35 -4.76
N VAL A 362 -22.65 9.91 -3.50
CA VAL A 362 -22.43 8.52 -3.09
C VAL A 362 -23.81 7.90 -2.87
N LEU A 363 -24.16 6.95 -3.73
CA LEU A 363 -25.37 6.16 -3.65
C LEU A 363 -25.10 4.92 -2.80
N THR A 364 -25.57 4.96 -1.55
CA THR A 364 -25.43 3.87 -0.58
C THR A 364 -26.81 3.48 -0.05
N ALA A 365 -26.99 2.18 0.24
CA ALA A 365 -28.04 1.78 1.16
C ALA A 365 -27.64 2.27 2.56
N ILE A 366 -28.61 2.80 3.31
CA ILE A 366 -28.40 3.49 4.60
C ILE A 366 -27.61 2.64 5.63
N ASP A 367 -27.54 1.32 5.44
CA ASP A 367 -26.95 0.37 6.39
C ASP A 367 -25.59 -0.23 5.98
N ARG A 368 -24.95 0.23 4.89
CA ARG A 368 -23.64 -0.31 4.47
C ARG A 368 -22.67 0.80 4.06
N LEU A 369 -21.75 1.12 4.97
CA LEU A 369 -20.54 1.88 4.65
C LEU A 369 -19.74 1.10 3.59
N MET A 370 -19.24 1.81 2.58
CA MET A 370 -18.41 1.21 1.54
C MET A 370 -17.01 0.94 2.08
N GLU A 371 -16.60 -0.33 2.06
CA GLU A 371 -15.18 -0.70 2.04
C GLU A 371 -14.74 -0.61 0.57
N ILE A 372 -13.79 0.28 0.28
CA ILE A 372 -13.16 0.43 -1.05
C ILE A 372 -11.85 -0.35 -1.03
#